data_AF-A0A1G7F7Z8-F1
#
_entry.id   AF-A0A1G7F7Z8-F1
#
_cell.length_a   1.000
_cell.length_b   1.000
_cell.length_c   1.000
_cell.angle_alpha   90.00
_cell.angle_beta   90.00
_cell.angle_gamma   90.00
#
_symmetry.space_group_name_H-M   'P 1'
#
loop_
_entity.id
_entity.type
_entity.pdbx_description
1 polymer ?
#
loop_
_entity_poly.entity_id
_entity_poly.type
_entity_poly.pdbx_seq_one_letter_code
_entity_poly.pdbx_strand_id
1 'polypeptide(L)'
;MVAPNYRSLVPGGFFSSTPFDRTMKVSIRCNNPGAINGASWEKHYPGYVDTVETTPGNKTTIFEAPEYGVAVWWELLRRYAANGDKTVGGIINRYGGGQDYSNYVRFVARQTGYADDHAIPLDDDDVLLAFGKAMFHYEAGGPTPLSDAQIRYGLNLGRHDGIIPVAESEPHSPGTMRTVALQTHALFPMGGDFKVLSDATAKAGPTATVPAVGWVLKVQRLREEKREGEFRARTVGTYSVFRNGNESPAFRGYTVERQGPGDNGPTGKANHRRVAAGTYPLRAHSTAKYRTTGYRTDGQHPRPAIEVSDTGDRSGILIHPADGYGSTIGCFNLAGPLANADSDIVLPESIARVVALISDIKDFGGGQFAFDQDGNLAHCQLIVIDPTEDSHRITNVDVPVTDAFPAGMETVAYAEAAASADTTVAALRDAAADDCLIYEQATGRMSVRNGGSYDLLGTGYSGSKSGGGYNDPSKQCVKMVGPIPRGQYKVGPPGPGPSPYSLRLTPAPGTDTCGRSGFLIHGDSISHPGNASEGCIILSRSEREAIVKTGLTTLVVVDQISA
;
A
#
# COMPACT_ATOMS: atom_id res chain seq x y z
N MET A 1 2.35 3.33 -22.55
CA MET A 1 1.20 2.63 -21.93
C MET A 1 1.29 1.18 -22.35
N VAL A 2 1.30 0.25 -21.38
CA VAL A 2 1.14 -1.19 -21.68
C VAL A 2 -0.34 -1.41 -21.97
N ALA A 3 -0.66 -2.14 -23.04
CA ALA A 3 -2.04 -2.43 -23.40
C ALA A 3 -2.71 -3.30 -22.30
N PRO A 4 -4.01 -3.12 -22.01
CA PRO A 4 -4.71 -3.94 -21.03
C PRO A 4 -4.69 -5.42 -21.43
N ASN A 5 -4.46 -6.32 -20.47
CA ASN A 5 -4.35 -7.76 -20.73
C ASN A 5 -5.72 -8.44 -20.63
N TYR A 6 -6.61 -8.15 -21.57
CA TYR A 6 -7.94 -8.77 -21.60
C TYR A 6 -7.85 -10.29 -21.81
N ARG A 7 -8.44 -11.06 -20.89
CA ARG A 7 -8.40 -12.54 -20.89
C ARG A 7 -9.52 -13.11 -20.01
N SER A 8 -9.74 -14.42 -20.09
CA SER A 8 -10.45 -15.14 -19.02
C SER A 8 -9.43 -15.76 -18.07
N LEU A 9 -9.72 -15.75 -16.77
CA LEU A 9 -8.91 -16.46 -15.77
C LEU A 9 -9.22 -17.96 -15.72
N VAL A 10 -10.37 -18.37 -16.26
CA VAL A 10 -10.73 -19.77 -16.43
C VAL A 10 -10.35 -20.23 -17.85
N PRO A 11 -9.60 -21.33 -18.01
CA PRO A 11 -9.24 -21.82 -19.33
C PRO A 11 -10.46 -22.03 -20.24
N GLY A 12 -10.43 -21.41 -21.43
CA GLY A 12 -11.54 -21.47 -22.39
C GLY A 12 -12.78 -20.65 -22.03
N GLY A 13 -12.73 -19.86 -20.94
CA GLY A 13 -13.81 -18.97 -20.54
C GLY A 13 -13.97 -17.75 -21.45
N PHE A 14 -15.16 -17.18 -21.43
CA PHE A 14 -15.49 -15.96 -22.18
C PHE A 14 -14.75 -14.74 -21.62
N PHE A 15 -14.36 -13.79 -22.47
CA PHE A 15 -14.03 -12.42 -22.08
C PHE A 15 -14.27 -11.48 -23.27
N SER A 16 -14.44 -10.19 -23.00
CA SER A 16 -14.42 -9.14 -24.01
C SER A 16 -13.12 -8.36 -23.97
N SER A 17 -12.57 -8.05 -25.15
CA SER A 17 -11.43 -7.14 -25.32
C SER A 17 -11.84 -5.81 -25.94
N THR A 18 -13.15 -5.55 -26.07
CA THR A 18 -13.72 -4.42 -26.82
C THR A 18 -14.67 -3.59 -25.95
N PRO A 19 -14.21 -2.99 -24.82
CA PRO A 19 -15.09 -2.33 -23.85
C PRO A 19 -15.78 -1.07 -24.36
N PHE A 20 -15.43 -0.59 -25.56
CA PHE A 20 -16.05 0.56 -26.22
C PHE A 20 -16.99 0.18 -27.36
N ASP A 21 -17.13 -1.12 -27.70
CA ASP A 21 -18.06 -1.60 -28.73
C ASP A 21 -19.50 -1.61 -28.22
N ARG A 22 -20.31 -0.65 -28.65
CA ARG A 22 -21.69 -0.46 -28.19
C ARG A 22 -22.69 -1.45 -28.79
N THR A 23 -22.28 -2.33 -29.71
CA THR A 23 -23.14 -3.41 -30.21
C THR A 23 -23.36 -4.49 -29.15
N MET A 24 -22.44 -4.60 -28.19
CA MET A 24 -22.53 -5.48 -27.03
C MET A 24 -23.06 -4.74 -25.80
N LYS A 25 -23.74 -5.48 -24.91
CA LYS A 25 -24.25 -4.94 -23.63
C LYS A 25 -23.09 -4.52 -22.73
N VAL A 26 -23.29 -3.45 -21.95
CA VAL A 26 -22.21 -2.89 -21.09
C VAL A 26 -21.64 -3.92 -20.12
N SER A 27 -22.51 -4.72 -19.49
CA SER A 27 -22.09 -5.76 -18.54
C SER A 27 -21.22 -6.84 -19.17
N ILE A 28 -21.36 -7.07 -20.48
CA ILE A 28 -20.57 -8.05 -21.24
C ILE A 28 -19.28 -7.42 -21.77
N ARG A 29 -19.37 -6.29 -22.47
CA ARG A 29 -18.20 -5.66 -23.12
C ARG A 29 -17.18 -5.11 -22.12
N CYS A 30 -17.62 -4.74 -20.92
CA CYS A 30 -16.74 -4.22 -19.88
C CYS A 30 -16.19 -5.32 -18.95
N ASN A 31 -16.45 -6.61 -19.22
CA ASN A 31 -16.13 -7.71 -18.30
C ASN A 31 -16.67 -7.46 -16.88
N ASN A 32 -17.85 -6.86 -16.78
CA ASN A 32 -18.44 -6.39 -15.54
C ASN A 32 -19.88 -6.92 -15.45
N PRO A 33 -20.06 -8.21 -15.12
CA PRO A 33 -21.34 -8.89 -15.26
C PRO A 33 -22.43 -8.31 -14.34
N GLY A 34 -22.04 -7.69 -13.22
CA GLY A 34 -22.96 -6.96 -12.33
C GLY A 34 -23.25 -5.51 -12.74
N ALA A 35 -22.74 -5.04 -13.88
CA ALA A 35 -22.85 -3.64 -14.33
C ALA A 35 -22.45 -2.62 -13.25
N ILE A 36 -21.45 -2.97 -12.45
CA ILE A 36 -21.06 -2.21 -11.26
C ILE A 36 -20.57 -0.82 -11.66
N ASN A 37 -21.10 0.19 -10.99
CA ASN A 37 -20.79 1.59 -11.22
C ASN A 37 -19.42 1.92 -10.64
N GLY A 38 -18.53 2.56 -11.39
CA GLY A 38 -17.14 2.88 -11.07
C GLY A 38 -16.93 3.78 -9.86
N ALA A 39 -17.28 3.25 -8.69
CA ALA A 39 -16.98 3.81 -7.41
C ALA A 39 -15.46 3.87 -7.25
N SER A 40 -15.00 4.85 -6.46
CA SER A 40 -13.57 5.12 -6.31
C SER A 40 -12.76 3.94 -5.76
N TRP A 41 -13.40 3.02 -5.03
CA TRP A 41 -12.76 1.84 -4.47
C TRP A 41 -12.46 0.77 -5.55
N GLU A 42 -13.25 0.68 -6.61
CA GLU A 42 -13.08 -0.31 -7.69
C GLU A 42 -11.80 -0.10 -8.48
N LYS A 43 -11.32 1.16 -8.56
CA LYS A 43 -10.06 1.53 -9.23
C LYS A 43 -8.81 0.85 -8.67
N HIS A 44 -8.92 0.35 -7.45
CA HIS A 44 -7.82 -0.30 -6.74
C HIS A 44 -8.00 -1.82 -6.68
N TYR A 45 -9.09 -2.35 -7.25
CA TYR A 45 -9.36 -3.78 -7.27
C TYR A 45 -8.55 -4.48 -8.37
N PRO A 46 -8.00 -5.68 -8.12
CA PRO A 46 -7.28 -6.43 -9.14
C PRO A 46 -8.07 -6.58 -10.44
N GLY A 47 -7.39 -6.40 -11.57
CA GLY A 47 -8.01 -6.45 -12.89
C GLY A 47 -8.79 -5.20 -13.31
N TYR A 48 -8.82 -4.11 -12.53
CA TYR A 48 -9.36 -2.83 -12.99
C TYR A 48 -8.58 -2.30 -14.20
N VAL A 49 -9.30 -1.85 -15.23
CA VAL A 49 -8.71 -1.22 -16.42
C VAL A 49 -9.05 0.26 -16.48
N ASP A 50 -10.34 0.59 -16.57
CA ASP A 50 -10.83 1.96 -16.69
C ASP A 50 -12.35 2.00 -16.38
N THR A 51 -13.01 3.10 -16.73
CA THR A 51 -14.46 3.25 -16.71
C THR A 51 -14.98 3.73 -18.06
N VAL A 52 -16.21 3.34 -18.40
CA VAL A 52 -16.94 3.92 -19.53
C VAL A 52 -18.20 4.61 -19.04
N GLU A 53 -18.42 5.84 -19.46
CA GLU A 53 -19.66 6.55 -19.18
C GLU A 53 -20.75 6.02 -20.11
N THR A 54 -21.81 5.44 -19.54
CA THR A 54 -22.92 4.82 -20.28
C THR A 54 -24.13 5.75 -20.37
N THR A 55 -24.41 6.45 -19.29
CA THR A 55 -25.34 7.58 -19.21
C THR A 55 -24.64 8.72 -18.48
N PRO A 56 -25.04 9.99 -18.70
CA PRO A 56 -24.43 11.13 -18.01
C PRO A 56 -24.41 10.91 -16.49
N GLY A 57 -23.22 10.89 -15.90
CA GLY A 57 -23.01 10.64 -14.47
C GLY A 57 -22.92 9.17 -14.06
N ASN A 58 -23.24 8.22 -14.94
CA ASN A 58 -23.14 6.78 -14.70
C ASN A 58 -21.92 6.20 -15.41
N LYS A 59 -20.88 5.94 -14.63
CA LYS A 59 -19.65 5.30 -15.10
C LYS A 59 -19.70 3.82 -14.76
N THR A 60 -19.56 2.94 -15.74
CA THR A 60 -19.44 1.49 -15.51
C THR A 60 -17.96 1.09 -15.55
N THR A 61 -17.52 0.30 -14.59
CA THR A 61 -16.12 -0.18 -14.52
C THR A 61 -15.82 -1.20 -15.61
N ILE A 62 -14.59 -1.13 -16.15
CA ILE A 62 -14.02 -2.07 -17.12
C ILE A 62 -12.98 -2.93 -16.40
N PHE A 63 -13.11 -4.26 -16.53
CA PHE A 63 -12.15 -5.22 -15.99
C PHE A 63 -11.37 -5.95 -17.10
N GLU A 64 -10.17 -6.42 -16.77
CA GLU A 64 -9.34 -7.26 -17.65
C GLU A 64 -10.00 -8.61 -17.93
N ALA A 65 -10.73 -9.14 -16.95
CA ALA A 65 -11.36 -10.45 -17.02
C ALA A 65 -12.73 -10.43 -16.30
N PRO A 66 -13.75 -11.14 -16.80
CA PRO A 66 -15.07 -11.13 -16.18
C PRO A 66 -15.08 -11.73 -14.77
N GLU A 67 -14.13 -12.60 -14.44
CA GLU A 67 -13.96 -13.14 -13.10
C GLU A 67 -13.60 -12.05 -12.08
N TYR A 68 -12.82 -11.03 -12.48
CA TYR A 68 -12.59 -9.85 -11.62
C TYR A 68 -13.88 -9.03 -11.43
N GLY A 69 -14.71 -8.92 -12.47
CA GLY A 69 -16.02 -8.27 -12.34
C GLY A 69 -16.97 -9.02 -11.40
N VAL A 70 -16.95 -10.36 -11.39
CA VAL A 70 -17.67 -11.17 -10.40
C VAL A 70 -17.09 -11.00 -8.99
N ALA A 71 -15.76 -10.91 -8.85
CA ALA A 71 -15.10 -10.69 -7.56
C ALA A 71 -15.48 -9.34 -6.95
N VAL A 72 -15.53 -8.27 -7.76
CA VAL A 72 -16.02 -6.94 -7.33
C VAL A 72 -17.51 -6.98 -6.98
N TRP A 73 -18.32 -7.76 -7.71
CA TRP A 73 -19.73 -7.96 -7.38
C TRP A 73 -19.89 -8.60 -6.00
N TRP A 74 -19.11 -9.65 -5.70
CA TRP A 74 -19.10 -10.27 -4.37
C TRP A 74 -18.67 -9.29 -3.27
N GLU A 75 -17.63 -8.48 -3.51
CA GLU A 75 -17.16 -7.46 -2.56
C GLU A 75 -18.24 -6.39 -2.30
N LEU A 76 -19.03 -6.04 -3.32
CA LEU A 76 -20.18 -5.15 -3.17
C LEU A 76 -21.27 -5.78 -2.29
N LEU A 77 -21.59 -7.07 -2.48
CA LEU A 77 -22.52 -7.79 -1.60
C LEU A 77 -22.01 -7.84 -0.16
N ARG A 78 -20.71 -8.04 0.06
CA ARG A 78 -20.10 -8.00 1.39
C ARG A 78 -20.30 -6.65 2.08
N ARG A 79 -20.18 -5.55 1.33
CA ARG A 79 -20.44 -4.19 1.84
C ARG A 79 -21.90 -3.95 2.15
N TYR A 80 -22.81 -4.51 1.35
CA TYR A 80 -24.25 -4.43 1.60
C TYR A 80 -24.63 -5.23 2.85
N ALA A 81 -24.12 -6.45 2.98
CA ALA A 81 -24.32 -7.28 4.14
C ALA A 81 -23.81 -6.62 5.43
N ALA A 82 -22.68 -5.89 5.38
CA ALA A 82 -22.17 -5.10 6.51
C ALA A 82 -23.10 -3.97 6.95
N ASN A 83 -23.98 -3.49 6.05
CA ASN A 83 -25.01 -2.48 6.32
C ASN A 83 -26.40 -3.09 6.59
N GLY A 84 -26.51 -4.43 6.69
CA GLY A 84 -27.77 -5.13 6.97
C GLY A 84 -28.55 -5.58 5.73
N ASP A 85 -28.15 -5.16 4.53
CA ASP A 85 -28.77 -5.55 3.26
C ASP A 85 -28.29 -6.96 2.86
N LYS A 86 -28.94 -8.00 3.41
CA LYS A 86 -28.54 -9.41 3.26
C LYS A 86 -29.55 -10.28 2.51
N THR A 87 -30.73 -9.76 2.20
CA THR A 87 -31.80 -10.50 1.51
C THR A 87 -31.84 -10.15 0.03
N VAL A 88 -32.53 -10.96 -0.78
CA VAL A 88 -32.74 -10.70 -2.22
C VAL A 88 -33.22 -9.27 -2.47
N GLY A 89 -34.29 -8.82 -1.81
CA GLY A 89 -34.81 -7.47 -2.01
C GLY A 89 -33.96 -6.40 -1.35
N GLY A 90 -33.38 -6.64 -0.17
CA GLY A 90 -32.48 -5.69 0.48
C GLY A 90 -31.28 -5.35 -0.42
N ILE A 91 -30.64 -6.39 -0.95
CA ILE A 91 -29.51 -6.26 -1.88
C ILE A 91 -29.94 -5.54 -3.16
N ILE A 92 -31.01 -5.99 -3.83
CA ILE A 92 -31.42 -5.43 -5.13
C ILE A 92 -31.90 -3.97 -5.01
N ASN A 93 -32.65 -3.63 -3.97
CA ASN A 93 -33.11 -2.26 -3.73
C ASN A 93 -31.94 -1.31 -3.41
N ARG A 94 -30.96 -1.80 -2.65
CA ARG A 94 -29.70 -1.06 -2.41
C ARG A 94 -28.91 -0.89 -3.71
N TYR A 95 -28.84 -1.94 -4.53
CA TYR A 95 -28.19 -1.94 -5.85
C TYR A 95 -28.79 -0.88 -6.79
N GLY A 96 -30.11 -0.74 -6.74
CA GLY A 96 -30.87 0.22 -7.53
C GLY A 96 -30.85 1.67 -7.03
N GLY A 97 -30.10 1.98 -5.97
CA GLY A 97 -30.04 3.33 -5.42
C GLY A 97 -31.38 3.83 -4.85
N GLY A 98 -32.27 2.93 -4.41
CA GLY A 98 -33.54 3.27 -3.77
C GLY A 98 -34.70 3.61 -4.70
N GLN A 99 -34.59 3.37 -6.02
CA GLN A 99 -35.73 3.42 -6.94
C GLN A 99 -36.60 2.15 -6.82
N ASP A 100 -37.79 2.12 -7.44
CA ASP A 100 -38.62 0.91 -7.46
C ASP A 100 -38.03 -0.18 -8.37
N TYR A 101 -37.36 -1.15 -7.74
CA TYR A 101 -36.77 -2.31 -8.39
C TYR A 101 -37.59 -3.60 -8.20
N SER A 102 -38.89 -3.48 -7.92
CA SER A 102 -39.79 -4.64 -7.76
C SER A 102 -39.78 -5.58 -8.97
N ASN A 103 -39.55 -5.06 -10.18
CA ASN A 103 -39.40 -5.88 -11.39
C ASN A 103 -38.14 -6.75 -11.37
N TYR A 104 -37.04 -6.21 -10.84
CA TYR A 104 -35.77 -6.94 -10.70
C TYR A 104 -35.90 -8.02 -9.61
N VAL A 105 -36.44 -7.67 -8.44
CA VAL A 105 -36.72 -8.65 -7.37
C VAL A 105 -37.62 -9.78 -7.89
N ARG A 106 -38.73 -9.46 -8.58
CA ARG A 106 -39.61 -10.47 -9.18
C ARG A 106 -38.92 -11.30 -10.25
N PHE A 107 -38.00 -10.72 -11.03
CA PHE A 107 -37.23 -11.47 -12.01
C PHE A 107 -36.30 -12.48 -11.33
N VAL A 108 -35.52 -12.04 -10.33
CA VAL A 108 -34.61 -12.91 -9.59
C VAL A 108 -35.37 -14.01 -8.87
N ALA A 109 -36.50 -13.70 -8.22
CA ALA A 109 -37.35 -14.68 -7.58
C ALA A 109 -37.86 -15.75 -8.56
N ARG A 110 -38.23 -15.38 -9.79
CA ARG A 110 -38.63 -16.35 -10.81
C ARG A 110 -37.48 -17.21 -11.32
N GLN A 111 -36.27 -16.67 -11.41
CA GLN A 111 -35.09 -17.40 -11.89
C GLN A 111 -34.52 -18.37 -10.84
N THR A 112 -34.59 -17.99 -9.56
CA THR A 112 -33.90 -18.71 -8.47
C THR A 112 -34.84 -19.46 -7.55
N GLY A 113 -36.12 -19.07 -7.48
CA GLY A 113 -37.05 -19.52 -6.45
C GLY A 113 -36.89 -18.79 -5.10
N TYR A 114 -35.95 -17.85 -4.98
CA TYR A 114 -35.70 -17.12 -3.74
C TYR A 114 -36.71 -15.97 -3.58
N ALA A 115 -37.45 -15.99 -2.47
CA ALA A 115 -38.34 -14.90 -2.10
C ALA A 115 -37.54 -13.62 -1.75
N ASP A 116 -38.23 -12.48 -1.69
CA ASP A 116 -37.65 -11.16 -1.38
C ASP A 116 -36.82 -11.15 -0.08
N ASP A 117 -37.34 -11.83 0.96
CA ASP A 117 -36.73 -11.95 2.28
C ASP A 117 -35.70 -13.09 2.41
N HIS A 118 -35.47 -13.85 1.34
CA HIS A 118 -34.49 -14.93 1.35
C HIS A 118 -33.07 -14.35 1.53
N ALA A 119 -32.33 -14.85 2.52
CA ALA A 119 -30.97 -14.43 2.79
C ALA A 119 -29.99 -14.96 1.73
N ILE A 120 -29.02 -14.12 1.33
CA ILE A 120 -27.92 -14.48 0.43
C ILE A 120 -26.63 -14.60 1.26
N PRO A 121 -26.28 -15.80 1.78
CA PRO A 121 -25.03 -16.03 2.47
C PRO A 121 -23.81 -15.86 1.54
N LEU A 122 -22.75 -15.21 2.04
CA LEU A 122 -21.56 -14.89 1.24
C LEU A 122 -20.57 -16.07 1.12
N ASP A 123 -20.80 -17.14 1.87
CA ASP A 123 -20.02 -18.36 1.96
C ASP A 123 -20.69 -19.57 1.26
N ASP A 124 -21.92 -19.43 0.76
CA ASP A 124 -22.62 -20.46 0.00
C ASP A 124 -22.48 -20.23 -1.52
N ASP A 125 -21.66 -21.03 -2.18
CA ASP A 125 -21.38 -20.90 -3.60
C ASP A 125 -22.57 -21.25 -4.50
N ASP A 126 -23.46 -22.14 -4.07
CA ASP A 126 -24.60 -22.55 -4.89
C ASP A 126 -25.69 -21.47 -4.88
N VAL A 127 -25.94 -20.88 -3.70
CA VAL A 127 -26.85 -19.73 -3.58
C VAL A 127 -26.29 -18.52 -4.32
N LEU A 128 -25.01 -18.19 -4.15
CA LEU A 128 -24.38 -17.07 -4.84
C LEU A 128 -24.30 -17.27 -6.36
N LEU A 129 -24.05 -18.50 -6.83
CA LEU A 129 -24.06 -18.80 -8.26
C LEU A 129 -25.46 -18.59 -8.85
N ALA A 130 -26.51 -19.14 -8.21
CA ALA A 130 -27.88 -18.98 -8.68
C ALA A 130 -28.31 -17.50 -8.68
N PHE A 131 -28.04 -16.79 -7.58
CA PHE A 131 -28.36 -15.37 -7.42
C PHE A 131 -27.57 -14.49 -8.40
N GLY A 132 -26.26 -14.69 -8.51
CA GLY A 132 -25.39 -13.98 -9.44
C GLY A 132 -25.80 -14.18 -10.89
N LYS A 133 -26.09 -15.42 -11.32
CA LYS A 133 -26.59 -15.71 -12.68
C LYS A 133 -27.87 -14.95 -12.99
N ALA A 134 -28.81 -14.88 -12.05
CA ALA A 134 -30.05 -14.14 -12.22
C ALA A 134 -29.81 -12.63 -12.33
N MET A 135 -28.95 -12.06 -11.48
CA MET A 135 -28.58 -10.64 -11.57
C MET A 135 -27.86 -10.31 -12.88
N PHE A 136 -26.84 -11.07 -13.24
CA PHE A 136 -26.06 -10.85 -14.46
C PHE A 136 -26.90 -10.98 -15.73
N HIS A 137 -27.89 -11.89 -15.72
CA HIS A 137 -28.88 -11.98 -16.79
C HIS A 137 -29.68 -10.68 -16.90
N TYR A 138 -30.20 -10.18 -15.78
CA TYR A 138 -30.97 -8.95 -15.76
C TYR A 138 -30.15 -7.74 -16.26
N GLU A 139 -28.90 -7.60 -15.79
CA GLU A 139 -27.99 -6.52 -16.21
C GLU A 139 -27.62 -6.59 -17.69
N ALA A 140 -27.48 -7.80 -18.25
CA ALA A 140 -27.26 -7.99 -19.69
C ALA A 140 -28.55 -7.83 -20.51
N GLY A 141 -29.73 -7.85 -19.89
CA GLY A 141 -31.02 -7.92 -20.57
C GLY A 141 -31.22 -9.24 -21.33
N GLY A 142 -30.58 -10.32 -20.88
CA GLY A 142 -30.57 -11.66 -21.50
C GLY A 142 -29.50 -12.57 -20.88
N PRO A 143 -29.44 -13.86 -21.25
CA PRO A 143 -28.41 -14.76 -20.73
C PRO A 143 -26.99 -14.25 -20.95
N THR A 144 -26.16 -14.29 -19.91
CA THR A 144 -24.74 -13.93 -19.98
C THR A 144 -23.91 -15.07 -20.60
N PRO A 145 -22.82 -14.78 -21.33
CA PRO A 145 -21.92 -15.81 -21.87
C PRO A 145 -20.98 -16.44 -20.83
N LEU A 146 -20.98 -15.96 -19.58
CA LEU A 146 -20.15 -16.52 -18.51
C LEU A 146 -20.59 -17.94 -18.15
N SER A 147 -19.62 -18.85 -18.05
CA SER A 147 -19.88 -20.20 -17.53
C SER A 147 -19.98 -20.20 -16.00
N ASP A 148 -20.59 -21.26 -15.44
CA ASP A 148 -20.66 -21.45 -13.98
C ASP A 148 -19.26 -21.51 -13.36
N ALA A 149 -18.28 -22.07 -14.08
CA ALA A 149 -16.88 -22.09 -13.64
C ALA A 149 -16.28 -20.68 -13.53
N GLN A 150 -16.58 -19.77 -14.46
CA GLN A 150 -16.13 -18.38 -14.38
C GLN A 150 -16.75 -17.63 -13.21
N ILE A 151 -18.04 -17.86 -12.96
CA ILE A 151 -18.73 -17.23 -11.85
C ILE A 151 -18.16 -17.76 -10.53
N ARG A 152 -18.07 -19.08 -10.33
CA ARG A 152 -17.49 -19.67 -9.11
C ARG A 152 -16.04 -19.24 -8.89
N TYR A 153 -15.24 -19.18 -9.95
CA TYR A 153 -13.87 -18.68 -9.87
C TYR A 153 -13.84 -17.23 -9.40
N GLY A 154 -14.70 -16.36 -9.95
CA GLY A 154 -14.83 -14.98 -9.52
C GLY A 154 -15.33 -14.81 -8.09
N LEU A 155 -16.25 -15.66 -7.61
CA LEU A 155 -16.67 -15.68 -6.20
C LEU A 155 -15.51 -16.03 -5.27
N ASN A 156 -14.76 -17.08 -5.61
CA ASN A 156 -13.58 -17.48 -4.87
C ASN A 156 -12.52 -16.37 -4.86
N LEU A 157 -12.31 -15.73 -6.02
CA LEU A 157 -11.43 -14.59 -6.19
C LEU A 157 -11.85 -13.41 -5.31
N GLY A 158 -13.16 -13.15 -5.20
CA GLY A 158 -13.74 -12.15 -4.30
C GLY A 158 -13.38 -12.37 -2.83
N ARG A 159 -13.47 -13.63 -2.37
CA ARG A 159 -13.10 -14.03 -1.00
C ARG A 159 -11.60 -13.91 -0.72
N HIS A 160 -10.77 -13.86 -1.76
CA HIS A 160 -9.32 -13.76 -1.69
C HIS A 160 -8.81 -12.39 -2.18
N ASP A 161 -9.61 -11.33 -1.99
CA ASP A 161 -9.25 -9.94 -2.31
C ASP A 161 -8.77 -9.72 -3.76
N GLY A 162 -9.30 -10.49 -4.72
CA GLY A 162 -8.88 -10.41 -6.11
C GLY A 162 -7.58 -11.15 -6.43
N ILE A 163 -7.06 -11.98 -5.53
CA ILE A 163 -5.82 -12.74 -5.71
C ILE A 163 -6.13 -14.13 -6.28
N ILE A 164 -5.48 -14.49 -7.38
CA ILE A 164 -5.59 -15.81 -8.01
C ILE A 164 -5.20 -16.92 -7.00
N PRO A 165 -6.14 -17.80 -6.60
CA PRO A 165 -5.85 -18.88 -5.67
C PRO A 165 -4.94 -19.93 -6.34
N VAL A 166 -3.94 -20.42 -5.61
CA VAL A 166 -3.10 -21.54 -6.04
C VAL A 166 -3.87 -22.84 -5.75
N ALA A 167 -4.07 -23.70 -6.74
CA ALA A 167 -4.89 -24.91 -6.60
C ALA A 167 -4.37 -25.83 -5.49
N GLU A 168 -5.21 -26.11 -4.48
CA GLU A 168 -5.02 -27.21 -3.55
C GLU A 168 -5.34 -28.54 -4.25
N SER A 169 -4.45 -29.52 -4.17
CA SER A 169 -4.69 -30.87 -4.69
C SER A 169 -5.67 -31.61 -3.78
N GLU A 170 -6.86 -31.95 -4.29
CA GLU A 170 -7.89 -32.71 -3.55
C GLU A 170 -7.48 -34.15 -3.15
N PRO A 171 -8.12 -34.72 -2.10
CA PRO A 171 -7.71 -35.97 -1.47
C PRO A 171 -8.23 -37.25 -2.16
N HIS A 172 -7.50 -38.35 -1.92
CA HIS A 172 -7.59 -39.67 -2.55
C HIS A 172 -8.97 -40.35 -2.64
N SER A 173 -9.14 -41.18 -3.67
CA SER A 173 -10.00 -42.39 -3.65
C SER A 173 -9.15 -43.68 -3.71
N PRO A 174 -9.59 -44.78 -3.05
CA PRO A 174 -8.75 -45.94 -2.75
C PRO A 174 -8.83 -47.03 -3.82
N GLY A 175 -7.69 -47.63 -4.19
CA GLY A 175 -7.68 -48.70 -5.19
C GLY A 175 -6.37 -49.51 -5.27
N THR A 176 -6.36 -50.61 -4.53
CA THR A 176 -5.74 -51.91 -4.87
C THR A 176 -4.22 -52.10 -4.74
N MET A 177 -3.87 -52.81 -3.67
CA MET A 177 -2.58 -53.51 -3.46
C MET A 177 -2.24 -54.49 -4.57
N ARG A 178 -0.95 -54.56 -4.94
CA ARG A 178 -0.28 -55.84 -5.24
C ARG A 178 1.15 -55.89 -4.68
N THR A 179 1.32 -56.86 -3.79
CA THR A 179 2.51 -57.34 -3.10
C THR A 179 3.52 -58.03 -4.03
N VAL A 180 4.83 -57.85 -3.81
CA VAL A 180 5.82 -58.96 -3.79
C VAL A 180 6.91 -58.68 -2.74
N ALA A 181 7.22 -59.73 -1.98
CA ALA A 181 8.10 -59.93 -0.81
C ALA A 181 9.54 -59.39 -0.97
N LEU A 182 10.21 -58.82 0.05
CA LEU A 182 10.65 -59.31 1.39
C LEU A 182 11.71 -60.44 1.35
N GLN A 183 12.96 -60.10 1.72
CA GLN A 183 13.73 -60.69 2.85
C GLN A 183 15.14 -60.04 2.93
N THR A 184 15.36 -59.08 3.86
CA THR A 184 15.91 -59.21 5.26
C THR A 184 17.43 -59.30 5.31
N HIS A 185 18.18 -58.39 5.96
CA HIS A 185 18.31 -58.16 7.43
C HIS A 185 18.61 -56.65 7.72
N ALA A 186 17.82 -55.91 8.53
CA ALA A 186 17.92 -55.63 9.99
C ALA A 186 19.21 -54.85 10.39
N LEU A 187 19.23 -53.65 11.01
CA LEU A 187 18.33 -52.84 11.88
C LEU A 187 18.59 -51.31 11.71
N PHE A 188 17.56 -50.49 12.00
CA PHE A 188 17.36 -49.01 11.93
C PHE A 188 18.21 -48.10 12.85
N PRO A 189 18.12 -46.73 12.84
CA PRO A 189 17.34 -45.82 11.94
C PRO A 189 17.99 -44.46 11.51
N MET A 190 17.23 -43.75 10.65
CA MET A 190 17.11 -42.29 10.42
C MET A 190 18.15 -41.52 9.58
N GLY A 191 17.66 -40.90 8.50
CA GLY A 191 18.30 -39.76 7.83
C GLY A 191 17.89 -39.66 6.36
N GLY A 192 16.77 -39.00 6.07
CA GLY A 192 16.26 -38.82 4.71
C GLY A 192 17.12 -37.89 3.87
N ASP A 193 17.48 -38.34 2.67
CA ASP A 193 18.24 -37.61 1.67
C ASP A 193 17.41 -36.49 1.03
N PHE A 194 17.99 -35.29 1.08
CA PHE A 194 17.60 -34.10 0.33
C PHE A 194 17.86 -34.31 -1.17
N LYS A 195 16.88 -33.99 -2.01
CA LYS A 195 17.07 -33.91 -3.46
C LYS A 195 17.38 -32.47 -3.88
N VAL A 196 18.64 -32.23 -4.23
CA VAL A 196 19.14 -31.01 -4.87
C VAL A 196 18.52 -30.86 -6.27
N LEU A 197 18.09 -29.65 -6.61
CA LEU A 197 17.86 -29.24 -8.00
C LEU A 197 18.68 -27.98 -8.28
N SER A 198 19.82 -28.21 -8.94
CA SER A 198 20.60 -27.23 -9.67
C SER A 198 19.90 -26.90 -10.99
N ASP A 199 19.70 -25.61 -11.26
CA ASP A 199 20.07 -24.97 -12.53
C ASP A 199 19.67 -23.49 -12.46
N ALA A 200 20.58 -22.69 -11.88
CA ALA A 200 20.73 -21.30 -12.25
C ALA A 200 22.20 -21.15 -12.63
N THR A 201 22.47 -20.59 -13.80
CA THR A 201 23.81 -20.24 -14.24
C THR A 201 24.45 -19.29 -13.23
N ALA A 202 25.16 -19.89 -12.28
CA ALA A 202 25.89 -19.21 -11.25
C ALA A 202 26.96 -18.35 -11.91
N LYS A 203 26.84 -17.03 -11.75
CA LYS A 203 28.05 -16.20 -11.75
C LYS A 203 28.81 -16.68 -10.51
N ALA A 204 29.98 -17.27 -10.73
CA ALA A 204 30.78 -17.99 -9.75
C ALA A 204 30.63 -17.42 -8.33
N GLY A 205 30.04 -18.21 -7.44
CA GLY A 205 30.20 -18.00 -6.01
C GLY A 205 31.65 -18.33 -5.67
N PRO A 206 32.37 -17.36 -5.12
CA PRO A 206 33.10 -17.62 -3.89
C PRO A 206 32.76 -16.53 -2.87
N THR A 207 33.00 -16.83 -1.59
CA THR A 207 33.04 -15.87 -0.48
C THR A 207 33.54 -14.52 -0.99
N ALA A 208 32.65 -13.54 -1.11
CA ALA A 208 33.02 -12.22 -1.60
C ALA A 208 33.91 -11.58 -0.53
N THR A 209 35.21 -11.80 -0.65
CA THR A 209 36.22 -11.33 0.27
C THR A 209 36.24 -9.82 0.18
N VAL A 210 36.17 -9.16 1.34
CA VAL A 210 36.28 -7.71 1.39
C VAL A 210 37.65 -7.32 0.81
N PRO A 211 37.73 -6.47 -0.23
CA PRO A 211 39.00 -6.04 -0.78
C PRO A 211 39.84 -5.27 0.23
N ALA A 212 41.16 -5.37 0.09
CA ALA A 212 42.12 -4.64 0.92
C ALA A 212 42.10 -3.11 0.69
N VAL A 213 41.46 -2.64 -0.39
CA VAL A 213 41.33 -1.21 -0.73
C VAL A 213 39.89 -0.91 -1.13
N GLY A 214 39.37 0.23 -0.68
CA GLY A 214 38.03 0.71 -1.02
C GLY A 214 37.09 0.81 0.17
N TRP A 215 35.90 1.36 -0.09
CA TRP A 215 34.79 1.45 0.83
C TRP A 215 33.76 0.37 0.51
N VAL A 216 33.37 -0.42 1.50
CA VAL A 216 32.51 -1.60 1.28
C VAL A 216 31.38 -1.65 2.27
N LEU A 217 30.14 -1.71 1.78
CA LEU A 217 29.00 -2.16 2.58
C LEU A 217 28.83 -3.67 2.37
N LYS A 218 29.10 -4.47 3.40
CA LYS A 218 28.90 -5.92 3.36
C LYS A 218 27.54 -6.26 3.97
N VAL A 219 26.66 -6.90 3.20
CA VAL A 219 25.37 -7.42 3.64
C VAL A 219 25.42 -8.94 3.70
N GLN A 220 25.15 -9.52 4.87
CA GLN A 220 25.00 -10.94 5.10
C GLN A 220 23.52 -11.25 5.32
N ARG A 221 22.89 -11.97 4.38
CA ARG A 221 21.51 -12.44 4.57
C ARG A 221 21.49 -13.56 5.59
N LEU A 222 20.46 -13.56 6.44
CA LEU A 222 20.32 -14.48 7.56
C LEU A 222 19.11 -15.38 7.40
N ARG A 223 17.93 -14.79 7.17
CA ARG A 223 16.66 -15.53 7.17
C ARG A 223 15.60 -14.86 6.30
N GLU A 224 14.60 -15.66 5.92
CA GLU A 224 13.36 -15.17 5.34
C GLU A 224 12.24 -15.37 6.38
N GLU A 225 11.40 -14.37 6.58
CA GLU A 225 10.34 -14.39 7.59
C GLU A 225 9.07 -13.70 7.09
N LYS A 226 7.92 -14.06 7.65
CA LYS A 226 6.61 -13.46 7.31
C LYS A 226 5.82 -13.12 8.57
N ARG A 227 5.40 -11.87 8.72
CA ARG A 227 4.46 -11.43 9.77
C ARG A 227 3.04 -11.88 9.43
N GLU A 228 2.29 -12.31 10.42
CA GLU A 228 0.87 -12.62 10.27
C GLU A 228 0.10 -11.38 9.78
N GLY A 229 -0.74 -11.55 8.76
CA GLY A 229 -1.47 -10.44 8.12
C GLY A 229 -0.68 -9.62 7.08
N GLU A 230 0.64 -9.78 6.99
CA GLU A 230 1.42 -9.14 5.93
C GLU A 230 1.36 -9.94 4.62
N PHE A 231 1.08 -9.26 3.51
CA PHE A 231 0.90 -9.90 2.19
C PHE A 231 2.17 -10.58 1.67
N ARG A 232 3.36 -10.21 2.19
CA ARG A 232 4.66 -10.62 1.65
C ARG A 232 5.62 -11.00 2.76
N ALA A 233 6.47 -12.00 2.52
CA ALA A 233 7.63 -12.26 3.37
C ALA A 233 8.71 -11.17 3.16
N ARG A 234 9.68 -11.10 4.06
CA ARG A 234 10.86 -10.25 3.96
C ARG A 234 12.12 -11.05 4.21
N THR A 235 13.22 -10.62 3.61
CA THR A 235 14.56 -11.18 3.87
C THR A 235 15.26 -10.28 4.87
N VAL A 236 15.68 -10.84 6.00
CA VAL A 236 16.46 -10.14 7.02
C VAL A 236 17.93 -10.54 6.91
N GLY A 237 18.79 -9.54 6.93
CA GLY A 237 20.24 -9.68 6.96
C GLY A 237 20.88 -8.76 7.99
N THR A 238 22.20 -8.80 8.08
CA THR A 238 23.03 -7.80 8.77
C THR A 238 23.92 -7.07 7.79
N TYR A 239 24.34 -5.85 8.15
CA TYR A 239 25.37 -5.13 7.41
C TYR A 239 26.54 -4.72 8.32
N SER A 240 27.72 -4.62 7.71
CA SER A 240 28.94 -4.00 8.27
C SER A 240 29.63 -3.17 7.19
N VAL A 241 30.29 -2.07 7.57
CA VAL A 241 31.11 -1.27 6.65
C VAL A 241 32.59 -1.58 6.83
N PHE A 242 33.34 -1.62 5.73
CA PHE A 242 34.79 -1.76 5.71
C PHE A 242 35.44 -0.60 4.97
N ARG A 243 36.57 -0.12 5.48
CA ARG A 243 37.46 0.85 4.83
C ARG A 243 38.84 0.24 4.65
N ASN A 244 39.28 0.10 3.40
CA ASN A 244 40.56 -0.51 3.03
C ASN A 244 40.79 -1.86 3.74
N GLY A 245 39.78 -2.74 3.65
CA GLY A 245 39.79 -4.06 4.28
C GLY A 245 39.53 -4.10 5.78
N ASN A 246 39.50 -2.96 6.47
CA ASN A 246 39.28 -2.90 7.92
C ASN A 246 37.80 -2.66 8.24
N GLU A 247 37.20 -3.53 9.06
CA GLU A 247 35.81 -3.34 9.51
C GLU A 247 35.69 -2.12 10.42
N SER A 248 34.66 -1.31 10.19
CA SER A 248 34.33 -0.20 11.05
C SER A 248 33.31 -0.63 12.11
N PRO A 249 33.67 -0.69 13.40
CA PRO A 249 32.77 -1.16 14.44
C PRO A 249 31.55 -0.24 14.64
N ALA A 250 31.63 1.02 14.18
CA ALA A 250 30.57 2.03 14.31
C ALA A 250 29.42 1.85 13.29
N PHE A 251 29.66 1.16 12.17
CA PHE A 251 28.69 1.07 11.08
C PHE A 251 28.26 -0.37 10.85
N ARG A 252 27.39 -0.85 11.74
CA ARG A 252 26.76 -2.17 11.67
C ARG A 252 25.28 -2.12 12.04
N GLY A 253 24.49 -3.06 11.54
CA GLY A 253 23.06 -3.14 11.82
C GLY A 253 22.35 -4.24 11.03
N TYR A 254 21.03 -4.13 10.91
CA TYR A 254 20.22 -5.06 10.14
C TYR A 254 19.86 -4.49 8.77
N THR A 255 19.54 -5.38 7.84
CA THR A 255 18.99 -5.03 6.53
C THR A 255 17.70 -5.78 6.29
N VAL A 256 16.75 -5.12 5.64
CA VAL A 256 15.51 -5.73 5.15
C VAL A 256 15.45 -5.58 3.63
N GLU A 257 15.18 -6.69 2.96
CA GLU A 257 14.87 -6.78 1.53
C GLU A 257 13.53 -7.52 1.34
N ARG A 258 13.01 -7.52 0.11
CA ARG A 258 11.82 -8.31 -0.28
C ARG A 258 12.10 -9.84 -0.25
N GLN A 259 11.04 -10.66 -0.36
CA GLN A 259 11.15 -12.12 -0.29
C GLN A 259 11.80 -12.80 -1.51
N GLY A 260 12.18 -14.07 -1.36
CA GLY A 260 12.52 -15.00 -2.44
C GLY A 260 13.98 -14.94 -2.90
N PRO A 261 14.47 -15.95 -3.63
CA PRO A 261 15.89 -16.08 -3.97
C PRO A 261 16.41 -14.88 -4.77
N GLY A 262 17.70 -14.57 -4.60
CA GLY A 262 18.34 -13.47 -5.31
C GLY A 262 18.35 -13.67 -6.82
N ASP A 263 17.75 -12.75 -7.57
CA ASP A 263 17.60 -12.86 -9.03
C ASP A 263 17.65 -11.46 -9.67
N ASN A 264 18.65 -11.24 -10.52
CA ASN A 264 18.85 -9.98 -11.26
C ASN A 264 18.27 -10.01 -12.66
N GLY A 265 17.77 -11.16 -13.11
CA GLY A 265 17.20 -11.33 -14.44
C GLY A 265 15.75 -10.86 -14.52
N PRO A 266 15.09 -11.12 -15.67
CA PRO A 266 13.72 -10.68 -15.91
C PRO A 266 12.72 -11.30 -14.93
N THR A 267 12.96 -12.56 -14.54
CA THR A 267 12.17 -13.28 -13.54
C THR A 267 12.26 -12.62 -12.17
N GLY A 268 13.46 -12.23 -11.74
CA GLY A 268 13.68 -11.52 -10.48
C GLY A 268 12.99 -10.16 -10.46
N LYS A 269 13.02 -9.44 -11.59
CA LYS A 269 12.30 -8.17 -11.77
C LYS A 269 10.79 -8.35 -11.72
N ALA A 270 10.24 -9.29 -12.49
CA ALA A 270 8.80 -9.55 -12.62
C ALA A 270 8.19 -10.05 -11.30
N ASN A 271 8.91 -10.93 -10.61
CA ASN A 271 8.46 -11.50 -9.34
C ASN A 271 8.93 -10.69 -8.14
N HIS A 272 9.56 -9.54 -8.37
CA HIS A 272 9.98 -8.61 -7.34
C HIS A 272 10.88 -9.24 -6.25
N ARG A 273 11.75 -10.17 -6.66
CA ARG A 273 12.68 -10.88 -5.76
C ARG A 273 13.77 -9.94 -5.26
N ARG A 274 14.55 -10.33 -4.25
CA ARG A 274 15.77 -9.61 -3.86
C ARG A 274 16.86 -9.72 -4.95
N VAL A 275 17.87 -8.86 -4.92
CA VAL A 275 18.98 -8.94 -5.90
C VAL A 275 19.83 -10.19 -5.66
N ALA A 276 20.52 -10.69 -6.67
CA ALA A 276 21.42 -11.85 -6.51
C ALA A 276 22.54 -11.54 -5.48
N ALA A 277 23.05 -12.56 -4.79
CA ALA A 277 24.31 -12.40 -4.07
C ALA A 277 25.43 -12.02 -5.07
N GLY A 278 26.36 -11.17 -4.64
CA GLY A 278 27.38 -10.63 -5.54
C GLY A 278 27.97 -9.31 -5.05
N THR A 279 28.83 -8.73 -5.89
CA THR A 279 29.45 -7.42 -5.65
C THR A 279 28.88 -6.42 -6.66
N TYR A 280 28.50 -5.24 -6.16
CA TYR A 280 27.83 -4.19 -6.93
C TYR A 280 28.48 -2.83 -6.68
N PRO A 281 28.82 -2.06 -7.73
CA PRO A 281 29.24 -0.68 -7.57
C PRO A 281 28.13 0.17 -6.94
N LEU A 282 28.53 1.17 -6.16
CA LEU A 282 27.59 2.15 -5.59
C LEU A 282 27.62 3.44 -6.40
N ARG A 283 26.46 4.09 -6.53
CA ARG A 283 26.31 5.34 -7.28
C ARG A 283 25.55 6.38 -6.47
N ALA A 284 25.84 7.66 -6.76
CA ALA A 284 24.98 8.74 -6.31
C ALA A 284 23.62 8.67 -7.03
N HIS A 285 22.55 8.89 -6.28
CA HIS A 285 21.18 8.88 -6.76
C HIS A 285 20.58 10.29 -6.64
N SER A 286 19.71 10.67 -7.58
CA SER A 286 19.01 11.96 -7.51
C SER A 286 17.64 11.92 -8.16
N THR A 287 16.61 11.83 -7.33
CA THR A 287 15.21 11.98 -7.72
C THR A 287 14.49 12.92 -6.75
N ALA A 288 13.19 13.18 -6.99
CA ALA A 288 12.36 13.91 -6.02
C ALA A 288 12.13 13.12 -4.72
N LYS A 289 12.27 11.78 -4.77
CA LYS A 289 12.03 10.89 -3.63
C LYS A 289 13.31 10.51 -2.90
N TYR A 290 14.42 10.30 -3.60
CA TYR A 290 15.63 9.78 -2.98
C TYR A 290 16.86 10.50 -3.53
N ARG A 291 17.78 10.88 -2.65
CA ARG A 291 19.01 11.57 -3.05
C ARG A 291 20.21 11.16 -2.22
N THR A 292 21.38 11.13 -2.84
CA THR A 292 22.67 11.02 -2.15
C THR A 292 23.19 12.37 -1.65
N THR A 293 22.71 13.47 -2.21
CA THR A 293 23.00 14.84 -1.75
C THR A 293 21.74 15.70 -1.76
N GLY A 294 21.65 16.65 -0.82
CA GLY A 294 20.45 17.49 -0.68
C GLY A 294 19.20 16.68 -0.30
N TYR A 295 19.40 15.57 0.41
CA TYR A 295 18.34 14.82 1.06
C TYR A 295 17.90 15.50 2.36
N ARG A 296 16.73 15.13 2.85
CA ARG A 296 16.18 15.52 4.14
C ARG A 296 16.37 14.39 5.14
N THR A 297 16.57 14.75 6.40
CA THR A 297 16.71 13.81 7.52
C THR A 297 15.48 13.77 8.43
N ASP A 298 14.46 14.59 8.15
CA ASP A 298 13.22 14.70 8.93
C ASP A 298 12.15 13.67 8.53
N GLY A 299 12.55 12.60 7.85
CA GLY A 299 11.63 11.60 7.30
C GLY A 299 10.87 12.03 6.06
N GLN A 300 11.02 13.25 5.58
CA GLN A 300 10.40 13.69 4.32
C GLN A 300 11.28 13.38 3.11
N HIS A 301 10.67 13.36 1.93
CA HIS A 301 11.39 13.24 0.68
C HIS A 301 11.98 14.60 0.24
N PRO A 302 13.14 14.62 -0.46
CA PRO A 302 13.94 13.46 -0.84
C PRO A 302 14.68 12.84 0.36
N ARG A 303 14.52 11.54 0.60
CA ARG A 303 15.18 10.79 1.68
C ARG A 303 16.61 10.40 1.25
N PRO A 304 17.53 10.18 2.20
CA PRO A 304 18.89 9.76 1.87
C PRO A 304 18.84 8.42 1.14
N ALA A 305 19.62 8.27 0.08
CA ALA A 305 19.76 6.99 -0.60
C ALA A 305 21.10 6.89 -1.34
N ILE A 306 21.54 5.66 -1.55
CA ILE A 306 22.66 5.30 -2.42
C ILE A 306 22.12 4.32 -3.45
N GLU A 307 22.44 4.51 -4.72
CA GLU A 307 22.02 3.58 -5.77
C GLU A 307 23.00 2.41 -5.90
N VAL A 308 22.45 1.22 -6.09
CA VAL A 308 23.20 -0.01 -6.38
C VAL A 308 23.18 -0.19 -7.89
N SER A 309 24.36 -0.11 -8.50
CA SER A 309 24.52 -0.24 -9.96
C SER A 309 24.85 -1.68 -10.36
N ASP A 310 24.89 -1.95 -11.66
CA ASP A 310 25.16 -3.28 -12.23
C ASP A 310 24.22 -4.39 -11.76
N THR A 311 22.96 -4.06 -11.48
CA THR A 311 21.92 -5.01 -11.04
C THR A 311 21.24 -5.78 -12.18
N GLY A 312 21.89 -5.89 -13.35
CA GLY A 312 21.35 -6.60 -14.52
C GLY A 312 20.12 -5.91 -15.10
N ASP A 313 19.02 -6.64 -15.26
CA ASP A 313 17.77 -6.13 -15.85
C ASP A 313 16.99 -5.18 -14.92
N ARG A 314 17.50 -4.99 -13.70
CA ARG A 314 16.90 -4.20 -12.64
C ARG A 314 17.55 -2.82 -12.61
N SER A 315 16.73 -1.80 -12.39
CA SER A 315 17.16 -0.41 -12.24
C SER A 315 16.50 0.21 -11.01
N GLY A 316 17.14 1.24 -10.45
CA GLY A 316 16.62 1.95 -9.28
C GLY A 316 16.64 1.11 -8.00
N ILE A 317 17.61 0.20 -7.86
CA ILE A 317 17.85 -0.51 -6.60
C ILE A 317 18.60 0.43 -5.66
N LEU A 318 18.05 0.66 -4.47
CA LEU A 318 18.57 1.65 -3.54
C LEU A 318 18.92 1.02 -2.19
N ILE A 319 19.95 1.56 -1.54
CA ILE A 319 20.14 1.47 -0.09
C ILE A 319 19.49 2.73 0.49
N HIS A 320 18.37 2.58 1.22
CA HIS A 320 17.58 3.72 1.68
C HIS A 320 16.71 3.42 2.91
N PRO A 321 16.19 4.43 3.62
CA PRO A 321 15.41 4.21 4.83
C PRO A 321 14.03 3.61 4.58
N ALA A 322 13.53 2.85 5.56
CA ALA A 322 12.15 2.37 5.58
C ALA A 322 11.50 2.57 6.95
N ASP A 323 10.21 2.28 7.00
CA ASP A 323 9.40 2.30 8.20
C ASP A 323 8.54 1.02 8.25
N GLY A 324 8.21 0.58 9.46
CA GLY A 324 7.35 -0.58 9.67
C GLY A 324 7.95 -1.88 9.16
N TYR A 325 7.13 -2.73 8.55
CA TYR A 325 7.52 -4.09 8.20
C TYR A 325 8.56 -4.19 7.05
N GLY A 326 8.56 -3.21 6.14
CA GLY A 326 9.45 -3.16 4.97
C GLY A 326 8.73 -2.52 3.78
N SER A 327 9.41 -1.60 3.06
CA SER A 327 8.70 -0.64 2.21
C SER A 327 8.91 -0.81 0.70
N THR A 328 9.95 -1.53 0.24
CA THR A 328 10.41 -1.42 -1.16
C THR A 328 10.85 -2.71 -1.84
N ILE A 329 10.93 -2.63 -3.18
CA ILE A 329 11.14 -3.76 -4.08
C ILE A 329 12.60 -3.86 -4.46
N GLY A 330 13.28 -4.93 -4.03
CA GLY A 330 14.68 -5.19 -4.38
C GLY A 330 15.71 -4.28 -3.74
N CYS A 331 15.28 -3.29 -2.99
CA CYS A 331 16.12 -2.33 -2.28
C CYS A 331 16.57 -2.89 -0.92
N PHE A 332 17.62 -2.29 -0.37
CA PHE A 332 18.15 -2.59 0.94
C PHE A 332 17.69 -1.51 1.93
N ASN A 333 16.88 -1.91 2.90
CA ASN A 333 16.44 -1.03 3.97
C ASN A 333 17.26 -1.26 5.23
N LEU A 334 18.01 -0.24 5.68
CA LEU A 334 18.84 -0.37 6.89
C LEU A 334 17.98 -0.21 8.13
N ALA A 335 18.20 -1.07 9.13
CA ALA A 335 17.40 -1.11 10.33
C ALA A 335 18.27 -1.31 11.57
N GLY A 336 17.68 -0.96 12.72
CA GLY A 336 18.14 -1.45 14.03
C GLY A 336 17.87 -2.93 14.23
N PRO A 337 18.04 -3.43 15.46
CA PRO A 337 17.78 -4.82 15.80
C PRO A 337 16.38 -5.32 15.38
N LEU A 338 16.34 -6.44 14.66
CA LEU A 338 15.10 -7.11 14.25
C LEU A 338 15.06 -8.53 14.82
N ALA A 339 14.35 -8.70 15.93
CA ALA A 339 14.28 -9.96 16.66
C ALA A 339 13.53 -11.05 15.87
N ASN A 340 12.44 -10.67 15.19
CA ASN A 340 11.53 -11.59 14.52
C ASN A 340 10.66 -10.88 13.47
N ALA A 341 9.73 -11.61 12.87
CA ALA A 341 8.79 -11.10 11.85
C ALA A 341 7.92 -9.92 12.35
N ASP A 342 7.66 -9.84 13.65
CA ASP A 342 6.84 -8.78 14.25
C ASP A 342 7.65 -7.51 14.54
N SER A 343 8.98 -7.53 14.37
CA SER A 343 9.82 -6.36 14.56
C SER A 343 9.65 -5.36 13.41
N ASP A 344 9.48 -4.08 13.74
CA ASP A 344 9.38 -2.99 12.77
C ASP A 344 10.71 -2.24 12.59
N ILE A 345 10.95 -1.77 11.37
CA ILE A 345 11.98 -0.79 11.05
C ILE A 345 11.52 0.56 11.59
N VAL A 346 12.33 1.21 12.42
CA VAL A 346 12.04 2.54 12.96
C VAL A 346 12.60 3.61 12.02
N LEU A 347 11.73 4.41 11.40
CA LEU A 347 12.13 5.35 10.35
C LEU A 347 13.25 6.35 10.73
N PRO A 348 13.21 7.05 11.88
CA PRO A 348 14.31 7.95 12.26
C PRO A 348 15.65 7.24 12.38
N GLU A 349 15.66 6.03 12.93
CA GLU A 349 16.87 5.22 13.07
C GLU A 349 17.38 4.76 11.70
N SER A 350 16.48 4.28 10.85
CA SER A 350 16.77 3.89 9.47
C SER A 350 17.38 5.04 8.66
N ILE A 351 16.86 6.27 8.85
CA ILE A 351 17.42 7.49 8.26
C ILE A 351 18.82 7.76 8.77
N ALA A 352 19.01 7.77 10.10
CA ALA A 352 20.32 8.04 10.70
C ALA A 352 21.39 7.08 10.16
N ARG A 353 21.05 5.79 10.01
CA ARG A 353 21.95 4.76 9.46
C ARG A 353 22.36 5.06 8.02
N VAL A 354 21.42 5.40 7.14
CA VAL A 354 21.72 5.71 5.73
C VAL A 354 22.49 7.04 5.60
N VAL A 355 22.16 8.06 6.40
CA VAL A 355 22.92 9.32 6.46
C VAL A 355 24.35 9.06 6.90
N ALA A 356 24.54 8.21 7.91
CA ALA A 356 25.85 7.84 8.41
C ALA A 356 26.68 7.15 7.32
N LEU A 357 26.11 6.24 6.52
CA LEU A 357 26.81 5.66 5.37
C LEU A 357 27.21 6.72 4.33
N ILE A 358 26.31 7.64 3.98
CA ILE A 358 26.59 8.68 2.99
C ILE A 358 27.71 9.62 3.48
N SER A 359 27.70 9.99 4.76
CA SER A 359 28.78 10.78 5.36
C SER A 359 30.09 10.00 5.34
N ASP A 360 30.07 8.71 5.70
CA ASP A 360 31.26 7.87 5.75
C ASP A 360 31.89 7.68 4.36
N ILE A 361 31.08 7.57 3.30
CA ILE A 361 31.53 7.55 1.90
C ILE A 361 32.19 8.89 1.53
N LYS A 362 31.56 10.02 1.89
CA LYS A 362 32.09 11.36 1.61
C LYS A 362 33.44 11.57 2.32
N ASP A 363 33.56 11.12 3.56
CA ASP A 363 34.79 11.21 4.34
C ASP A 363 35.88 10.30 3.77
N PHE A 364 35.52 9.10 3.29
CA PHE A 364 36.46 8.20 2.58
C PHE A 364 37.02 8.85 1.30
N GLY A 365 36.22 9.65 0.60
CA GLY A 365 36.64 10.46 -0.55
C GLY A 365 37.38 11.75 -0.20
N GLY A 366 37.83 11.94 1.04
CA GLY A 366 38.53 13.16 1.47
C GLY A 366 37.61 14.36 1.72
N GLY A 367 36.37 14.10 2.14
CA GLY A 367 35.35 15.12 2.40
C GLY A 367 34.52 15.51 1.18
N GLN A 368 34.66 14.80 0.06
CA GLN A 368 33.88 14.99 -1.16
C GLN A 368 33.51 13.63 -1.77
N PHE A 369 32.45 13.60 -2.58
CA PHE A 369 32.16 12.41 -3.37
C PHE A 369 33.14 12.32 -4.53
N ALA A 370 33.97 11.28 -4.52
CA ALA A 370 34.81 10.91 -5.64
C ALA A 370 34.00 10.01 -6.59
N PHE A 371 34.20 10.19 -7.90
CA PHE A 371 33.53 9.39 -8.92
C PHE A 371 34.55 8.74 -9.85
N ASP A 372 34.28 7.50 -10.27
CA ASP A 372 35.06 6.83 -11.31
C ASP A 372 34.60 7.27 -12.72
N GLN A 373 35.26 6.73 -13.74
CA GLN A 373 34.98 7.05 -15.15
C GLN A 373 33.56 6.68 -15.61
N ASP A 374 32.88 5.77 -14.91
CA ASP A 374 31.52 5.31 -15.20
C ASP A 374 30.47 6.10 -14.39
N GLY A 375 30.95 7.05 -13.56
CA GLY A 375 30.13 7.88 -12.70
C GLY A 375 29.60 7.15 -11.47
N ASN A 376 30.23 6.04 -11.07
CA ASN A 376 30.01 5.40 -9.77
C ASN A 376 30.80 6.12 -8.70
N LEU A 377 30.42 5.95 -7.44
CA LEU A 377 31.21 6.39 -6.29
C LEU A 377 32.54 5.62 -6.30
N ALA A 378 33.65 6.34 -6.48
CA ALA A 378 34.96 5.74 -6.72
C ALA A 378 35.34 4.81 -5.57
N HIS A 379 35.73 3.57 -5.91
CA HIS A 379 36.13 2.53 -4.95
C HIS A 379 35.07 2.18 -3.89
N CYS A 380 33.79 2.47 -4.14
CA CYS A 380 32.69 2.17 -3.22
C CYS A 380 31.80 1.04 -3.77
N GLN A 381 31.60 -0.02 -2.99
CA GLN A 381 30.81 -1.18 -3.42
C GLN A 381 29.94 -1.79 -2.33
N LEU A 382 28.85 -2.42 -2.74
CA LEU A 382 28.03 -3.31 -1.93
C LEU A 382 28.45 -4.76 -2.20
N ILE A 383 28.66 -5.54 -1.14
CA ILE A 383 28.84 -6.99 -1.21
C ILE A 383 27.63 -7.65 -0.55
N VAL A 384 26.94 -8.54 -1.27
CA VAL A 384 25.79 -9.30 -0.78
C VAL A 384 26.16 -10.77 -0.70
N ILE A 385 25.99 -11.37 0.48
CA ILE A 385 26.31 -12.76 0.76
C ILE A 385 25.03 -13.48 1.20
N ASP A 386 24.71 -14.58 0.53
CA ASP A 386 23.63 -15.48 0.96
C ASP A 386 24.11 -16.40 2.09
N PRO A 387 23.20 -16.92 2.93
CA PRO A 387 23.52 -17.93 3.92
C PRO A 387 24.16 -19.16 3.28
N THR A 388 25.23 -19.72 3.88
CA THR A 388 25.75 -21.05 3.50
C THR A 388 24.79 -22.12 4.02
N GLU A 389 24.75 -23.33 3.42
CA GLU A 389 23.80 -24.39 3.79
C GLU A 389 23.83 -24.77 5.29
N ASP A 390 24.95 -24.55 6.01
CA ASP A 390 25.08 -24.75 7.46
C ASP A 390 24.37 -23.69 8.33
N SER A 391 24.00 -22.54 7.77
CA SER A 391 23.37 -21.43 8.50
C SER A 391 21.84 -21.51 8.59
N HIS A 392 21.23 -22.54 8.00
CA HIS A 392 19.79 -22.83 8.10
C HIS A 392 19.30 -23.22 9.51
N ARG A 393 20.19 -23.20 10.51
CA ARG A 393 19.89 -23.58 11.90
C ARG A 393 20.15 -22.50 12.94
N ILE A 394 20.15 -21.21 12.56
CA ILE A 394 20.23 -20.16 13.57
C ILE A 394 18.85 -19.63 13.97
N THR A 395 18.14 -20.43 14.76
CA THR A 395 17.11 -19.91 15.68
C THR A 395 17.87 -19.21 16.82
N ASN A 396 17.79 -17.88 16.86
CA ASN A 396 18.48 -17.00 17.80
C ASN A 396 20.01 -16.97 17.61
N VAL A 397 20.50 -16.09 16.73
CA VAL A 397 21.80 -15.48 17.00
C VAL A 397 21.51 -14.47 18.10
N ASP A 398 21.96 -14.75 19.32
CA ASP A 398 22.23 -13.70 20.29
C ASP A 398 23.31 -12.80 19.68
N VAL A 399 22.91 -11.86 18.83
CA VAL A 399 23.75 -10.70 18.55
C VAL A 399 23.71 -9.93 19.87
N PRO A 400 24.84 -9.75 20.56
CA PRO A 400 24.83 -9.06 21.84
C PRO A 400 24.16 -7.70 21.62
N VAL A 401 23.09 -7.47 22.39
CA VAL A 401 22.41 -6.18 22.50
C VAL A 401 23.34 -5.26 23.28
N THR A 402 24.44 -4.85 22.65
CA THR A 402 25.39 -3.88 23.19
C THR A 402 25.92 -3.03 22.04
N ASP A 403 25.21 -1.93 21.82
CA ASP A 403 25.73 -0.58 22.01
C ASP A 403 25.12 0.35 20.97
N ALA A 404 24.53 1.42 21.49
CA ALA A 404 23.90 2.50 20.77
C ALA A 404 24.69 2.87 19.51
N PHE A 405 23.95 3.07 18.42
CA PHE A 405 24.47 3.84 17.29
C PHE A 405 25.01 5.16 17.86
N PRO A 406 26.29 5.53 17.62
CA PRO A 406 26.87 6.69 18.27
C PRO A 406 26.09 7.94 17.88
N ALA A 407 25.37 8.50 18.87
CA ALA A 407 24.81 9.84 18.81
C ALA A 407 25.99 10.82 18.82
N GLY A 408 26.48 11.17 17.64
CA GLY A 408 27.73 11.91 17.52
C GLY A 408 27.99 12.47 16.14
N MET A 409 27.07 13.27 15.61
CA MET A 409 27.42 14.38 14.70
C MET A 409 26.43 15.53 14.92
N GLU A 410 26.85 16.41 15.83
CA GLU A 410 26.33 17.73 16.21
C GLU A 410 24.80 17.95 16.24
N THR A 411 24.28 17.77 17.45
CA THR A 411 23.05 18.39 17.95
C THR A 411 23.21 19.91 18.07
N VAL A 412 22.33 20.67 17.43
CA VAL A 412 21.96 22.01 17.91
C VAL A 412 20.68 21.81 18.75
N ALA A 413 20.81 22.03 20.05
CA ALA A 413 19.84 21.68 21.09
C ALA A 413 18.45 22.31 20.91
N TYR A 414 17.39 21.58 21.30
CA TYR A 414 16.28 22.14 22.07
C TYR A 414 15.73 21.08 23.04
N ALA A 415 15.49 21.55 24.26
CA ALA A 415 15.39 20.79 25.50
C ALA A 415 14.03 20.12 25.76
N GLU A 416 14.05 19.27 26.77
CA GLU A 416 12.98 18.48 27.36
C GLU A 416 11.68 19.25 27.66
N ALA A 417 10.55 18.61 27.36
CA ALA A 417 9.32 18.71 28.15
C ALA A 417 8.43 17.49 27.84
N ALA A 418 8.55 16.45 28.66
CA ALA A 418 7.52 15.43 28.79
C ALA A 418 6.44 15.93 29.78
N ALA A 419 5.18 15.62 29.47
CA ALA A 419 3.97 15.62 30.32
C ALA A 419 2.93 16.77 30.17
N SER A 420 1.68 16.32 29.93
CA SER A 420 0.35 16.97 30.02
C SER A 420 -0.20 17.74 28.80
N ALA A 421 -1.23 17.17 28.17
CA ALA A 421 -2.40 17.88 27.62
C ALA A 421 -3.45 16.86 27.11
N ASP A 422 -4.27 16.36 28.03
CA ASP A 422 -5.64 15.93 27.72
C ASP A 422 -6.51 17.18 27.82
N THR A 423 -6.91 17.74 26.66
CA THR A 423 -7.85 18.86 26.59
C THR A 423 -9.09 18.37 25.87
N THR A 424 -10.20 18.25 26.60
CA THR A 424 -11.45 17.67 26.10
C THR A 424 -12.21 18.61 25.15
N VAL A 425 -12.94 18.00 24.22
CA VAL A 425 -13.76 18.59 23.14
C VAL A 425 -14.76 19.67 23.60
N ALA A 426 -15.07 19.73 24.90
CA ALA A 426 -15.95 20.74 25.49
C ALA A 426 -15.33 22.16 25.50
N ALA A 427 -14.01 22.29 25.67
CA ALA A 427 -13.35 23.60 25.75
C ALA A 427 -13.28 24.33 24.39
N LEU A 428 -13.38 23.60 23.27
CA LEU A 428 -13.46 24.18 21.92
C LEU A 428 -14.89 24.60 21.53
N ARG A 429 -15.93 24.12 22.26
CA ARG A 429 -17.33 24.49 22.02
C ARG A 429 -17.66 25.92 22.47
N ASP A 430 -16.99 26.40 23.52
CA ASP A 430 -17.27 27.71 24.13
C ASP A 430 -16.38 28.86 23.62
N ALA A 431 -15.39 28.58 22.75
CA ALA A 431 -14.39 29.56 22.33
C ALA A 431 -14.82 30.51 21.19
N ALA A 432 -16.04 30.40 20.64
CA ALA A 432 -16.51 31.32 19.60
C ALA A 432 -17.98 31.70 19.85
N ALA A 433 -18.20 32.96 20.25
CA ALA A 433 -19.52 33.58 20.38
C ALA A 433 -20.08 34.15 19.06
N ASP A 434 -19.29 34.11 17.97
CA ASP A 434 -19.63 34.70 16.67
C ASP A 434 -19.87 33.65 15.57
N ASP A 435 -20.58 34.05 14.51
CA ASP A 435 -20.79 33.25 13.31
C ASP A 435 -19.43 32.86 12.68
N CYS A 436 -19.25 31.58 12.38
CA CYS A 436 -17.98 31.04 11.91
C CYS A 436 -18.15 29.79 11.04
N LEU A 437 -17.08 29.40 10.35
CA LEU A 437 -17.00 28.12 9.66
C LEU A 437 -16.53 27.05 10.63
N ILE A 438 -17.12 25.87 10.56
CA ILE A 438 -16.70 24.69 11.33
C ILE A 438 -16.30 23.57 10.38
N TYR A 439 -15.13 22.98 10.61
CA TYR A 439 -14.68 21.77 9.93
C TYR A 439 -14.48 20.62 10.92
N GLU A 440 -15.11 19.49 10.64
CA GLU A 440 -15.03 18.27 11.45
C GLU A 440 -14.00 17.32 10.83
N GLN A 441 -12.89 17.04 11.53
CA GLN A 441 -11.84 16.16 11.04
C GLN A 441 -12.35 14.74 10.76
N ALA A 442 -13.16 14.16 11.65
CA ALA A 442 -13.58 12.77 11.58
C ALA A 442 -14.54 12.49 10.41
N THR A 443 -15.36 13.49 10.05
CA THR A 443 -16.42 13.35 9.06
C THR A 443 -16.13 14.09 7.76
N GLY A 444 -15.22 15.06 7.78
CA GLY A 444 -14.91 15.93 6.66
C GLY A 444 -15.98 17.00 6.37
N ARG A 445 -16.99 17.15 7.24
CA ARG A 445 -18.08 18.12 7.05
C ARG A 445 -17.58 19.54 7.27
N MET A 446 -18.00 20.45 6.38
CA MET A 446 -17.80 21.89 6.49
C MET A 446 -19.16 22.57 6.64
N SER A 447 -19.37 23.33 7.72
CA SER A 447 -20.65 23.97 8.03
C SER A 447 -20.47 25.45 8.36
N VAL A 448 -21.50 26.26 8.10
CA VAL A 448 -21.64 27.59 8.71
C VAL A 448 -22.34 27.43 10.05
N ARG A 449 -21.78 28.02 11.11
CA ARG A 449 -22.46 28.19 12.38
C ARG A 449 -23.11 29.57 12.41
N ASN A 450 -24.44 29.60 12.52
CA ASN A 450 -25.25 30.81 12.66
C ASN A 450 -26.06 30.74 13.96
N GLY A 451 -25.71 31.53 14.97
CA GLY A 451 -26.51 31.64 16.21
C GLY A 451 -26.84 30.31 16.91
N GLY A 452 -25.95 29.31 16.82
CA GLY A 452 -26.11 27.97 17.41
C GLY A 452 -26.60 26.87 16.46
N SER A 453 -27.08 27.23 15.26
CA SER A 453 -27.42 26.29 14.18
C SER A 453 -26.23 26.03 13.26
N TYR A 454 -26.17 24.83 12.67
CA TYR A 454 -25.12 24.43 11.73
C TYR A 454 -25.71 24.10 10.35
N ASP A 455 -25.41 24.94 9.36
CA ASP A 455 -25.83 24.75 7.97
C ASP A 455 -24.68 24.10 7.18
N LEU A 456 -24.89 22.89 6.65
CA LEU A 456 -23.86 22.16 5.90
C LEU A 456 -23.55 22.87 4.56
N LEU A 457 -22.29 23.28 4.38
CA LEU A 457 -21.80 23.84 3.12
C LEU A 457 -21.28 22.77 2.15
N GLY A 458 -20.73 21.67 2.69
CA GLY A 458 -20.08 20.66 1.87
C GLY A 458 -19.43 19.55 2.70
N THR A 459 -19.02 18.47 2.03
CA THR A 459 -18.29 17.36 2.67
C THR A 459 -17.03 17.04 1.89
N GLY A 460 -15.90 17.12 2.57
CA GLY A 460 -14.57 16.97 2.03
C GLY A 460 -13.74 15.95 2.80
N TYR A 461 -12.43 16.13 2.78
CA TYR A 461 -11.53 15.34 3.64
C TYR A 461 -10.24 16.10 3.98
N SER A 462 -9.54 15.62 4.99
CA SER A 462 -8.23 16.13 5.36
C SER A 462 -7.34 14.98 5.82
N GLY A 463 -6.06 15.04 5.45
CA GLY A 463 -5.10 13.99 5.76
C GLY A 463 -5.02 12.91 4.68
N SER A 464 -3.90 12.21 4.72
CA SER A 464 -3.46 11.26 3.70
C SER A 464 -4.17 9.94 3.83
N LYS A 465 -4.84 9.52 2.75
CA LYS A 465 -5.45 8.19 2.65
C LYS A 465 -4.42 7.08 2.62
N SER A 466 -3.33 7.26 1.88
CA SER A 466 -2.23 6.31 1.80
C SER A 466 -1.42 6.23 3.10
N GLY A 467 -1.37 7.31 3.89
CA GLY A 467 -0.79 7.32 5.24
C GLY A 467 -1.75 6.87 6.34
N GLY A 468 -3.01 6.57 6.01
CA GLY A 468 -4.05 6.20 6.97
C GLY A 468 -4.46 7.33 7.92
N GLY A 469 -4.15 8.59 7.61
CA GLY A 469 -4.59 9.77 8.36
C GLY A 469 -5.77 10.51 7.74
N TYR A 470 -6.42 9.90 6.75
CA TYR A 470 -7.62 10.43 6.11
C TYR A 470 -8.76 10.52 7.11
N ASN A 471 -9.15 11.75 7.44
CA ASN A 471 -10.18 12.05 8.42
C ASN A 471 -9.96 11.33 9.76
N ASP A 472 -8.70 11.15 10.17
CA ASP A 472 -8.35 10.49 11.44
C ASP A 472 -7.83 11.54 12.44
N PRO A 473 -8.68 12.05 13.37
CA PRO A 473 -8.31 13.05 14.36
C PRO A 473 -7.11 12.64 15.21
N SER A 474 -6.94 11.34 15.49
CA SER A 474 -5.85 10.82 16.31
C SER A 474 -4.48 11.06 15.65
N LYS A 475 -4.48 11.20 14.32
CA LYS A 475 -3.26 11.38 13.53
C LYS A 475 -2.96 12.84 13.22
N GLN A 476 -3.70 13.82 13.74
CA GLN A 476 -3.52 15.23 13.38
C GLN A 476 -2.11 15.81 13.65
N CYS A 477 -1.31 15.19 14.52
CA CYS A 477 0.09 15.58 14.71
C CYS A 477 1.09 14.77 13.85
N VAL A 478 0.61 13.75 13.13
CA VAL A 478 1.43 12.93 12.22
C VAL A 478 1.63 13.70 10.92
N LYS A 479 2.82 14.27 10.77
CA LYS A 479 3.19 15.13 9.63
C LYS A 479 3.05 14.39 8.30
N MET A 480 2.40 15.05 7.34
CA MET A 480 2.03 14.53 6.01
C MET A 480 1.05 13.34 6.01
N VAL A 481 0.48 13.00 7.16
CA VAL A 481 -0.45 11.90 7.30
C VAL A 481 -1.78 12.40 7.85
N GLY A 482 -1.76 13.07 9.00
CA GLY A 482 -2.96 13.50 9.68
C GLY A 482 -3.75 14.59 8.99
N PRO A 483 -5.04 14.75 9.37
CA PRO A 483 -5.84 15.90 8.99
C PRO A 483 -5.23 17.19 9.55
N ILE A 484 -5.69 18.35 9.04
CA ILE A 484 -5.35 19.67 9.58
C ILE A 484 -5.54 19.68 11.11
N PRO A 485 -4.59 20.11 11.95
CA PRO A 485 -4.73 20.11 13.41
C PRO A 485 -5.95 20.89 13.90
N ARG A 486 -6.56 20.44 14.99
CA ARG A 486 -7.70 21.11 15.65
C ARG A 486 -7.27 22.48 16.16
N GLY A 487 -8.22 23.41 16.20
CA GLY A 487 -8.01 24.78 16.65
C GLY A 487 -8.57 25.81 15.67
N GLN A 488 -8.22 27.08 15.89
CA GLN A 488 -8.79 28.20 15.14
C GLN A 488 -7.83 28.67 14.04
N TYR A 489 -8.39 28.95 12.87
CA TYR A 489 -7.68 29.42 11.69
C TYR A 489 -8.38 30.61 11.06
N LYS A 490 -7.61 31.52 10.50
CA LYS A 490 -8.09 32.57 9.61
C LYS A 490 -8.05 32.08 8.16
N VAL A 491 -9.19 32.14 7.48
CA VAL A 491 -9.35 31.86 6.05
C VAL A 491 -8.94 33.10 5.26
N GLY A 492 -7.94 32.94 4.40
CA GLY A 492 -7.49 33.97 3.46
C GLY A 492 -8.35 34.03 2.19
N PRO A 493 -8.20 35.10 1.38
CA PRO A 493 -8.91 35.23 0.11
C PRO A 493 -8.49 34.13 -0.90
N PRO A 494 -9.31 33.88 -1.95
CA PRO A 494 -8.94 33.00 -3.05
C PRO A 494 -7.62 33.39 -3.68
N GLY A 495 -6.73 32.41 -3.84
CA GLY A 495 -5.41 32.61 -4.39
C GLY A 495 -4.84 31.38 -5.08
N PRO A 496 -3.57 31.45 -5.50
CA PRO A 496 -2.86 30.32 -6.08
C PRO A 496 -2.62 29.23 -5.02
N GLY A 497 -2.55 27.98 -5.46
CA GLY A 497 -2.31 26.81 -4.61
C GLY A 497 -2.38 25.51 -5.41
N PRO A 498 -2.45 24.35 -4.75
CA PRO A 498 -2.45 23.03 -5.42
C PRO A 498 -3.59 22.85 -6.43
N SER A 499 -4.67 23.62 -6.30
CA SER A 499 -5.71 23.76 -7.32
C SER A 499 -6.09 25.24 -7.46
N PRO A 500 -6.68 25.66 -8.60
CA PRO A 500 -7.26 27.00 -8.72
C PRO A 500 -8.24 27.29 -7.58
N TYR A 501 -8.30 28.56 -7.15
CA TYR A 501 -9.20 29.02 -6.09
C TYR A 501 -8.88 28.46 -4.69
N SER A 502 -7.60 28.26 -4.37
CA SER A 502 -7.17 27.75 -3.06
C SER A 502 -7.26 28.83 -1.98
N LEU A 503 -7.69 28.47 -0.76
CA LEU A 503 -7.82 29.38 0.38
C LEU A 503 -6.73 29.06 1.40
N ARG A 504 -5.80 29.98 1.65
CA ARG A 504 -4.75 29.79 2.67
C ARG A 504 -5.38 29.82 4.07
N LEU A 505 -4.96 28.90 4.94
CA LEU A 505 -5.32 28.89 6.35
C LEU A 505 -4.14 29.35 7.21
N THR A 506 -4.34 30.39 8.00
CA THR A 506 -3.36 30.90 8.96
C THR A 506 -3.82 30.54 10.37
N PRO A 507 -3.04 29.78 11.16
CA PRO A 507 -3.42 29.46 12.54
C PRO A 507 -3.54 30.73 13.37
N ALA A 508 -4.60 30.82 14.19
CA ALA A 508 -4.72 31.87 15.19
C ALA A 508 -3.67 31.66 16.31
N PRO A 509 -3.26 32.72 17.03
CA PRO A 509 -2.40 32.56 18.20
C PRO A 509 -3.00 31.55 19.19
N GLY A 510 -2.18 30.57 19.62
CA GLY A 510 -2.62 29.50 20.53
C GLY A 510 -3.11 28.22 19.84
N THR A 511 -3.25 28.20 18.50
CA THR A 511 -3.53 26.96 17.76
C THR A 511 -2.26 26.10 17.67
N ASP A 512 -2.27 24.93 18.30
CA ASP A 512 -1.19 23.95 18.19
C ASP A 512 -1.25 23.24 16.83
N THR A 513 -0.32 23.60 15.95
CA THR A 513 -0.22 22.98 14.63
C THR A 513 0.64 21.71 14.62
N CYS A 514 1.07 21.22 15.78
CA CYS A 514 2.02 20.13 15.93
C CYS A 514 3.30 20.35 15.09
N GLY A 515 3.77 21.60 15.02
CA GLY A 515 4.93 22.00 14.20
C GLY A 515 4.71 21.93 12.67
N ARG A 516 3.48 21.68 12.22
CA ARG A 516 3.10 21.68 10.80
C ARG A 516 2.68 23.09 10.37
N SER A 517 2.76 23.36 9.08
CA SER A 517 2.35 24.66 8.52
C SER A 517 1.94 24.49 7.07
N GLY A 518 1.47 25.57 6.47
CA GLY A 518 1.15 25.58 5.05
C GLY A 518 -0.21 24.99 4.70
N PHE A 519 -1.16 25.04 5.63
CA PHE A 519 -2.52 24.55 5.41
C PHE A 519 -3.29 25.41 4.39
N LEU A 520 -4.10 24.75 3.55
CA LEU A 520 -5.05 25.40 2.66
C LEU A 520 -6.38 24.65 2.67
N ILE A 521 -7.43 25.31 2.20
CA ILE A 521 -8.61 24.67 1.62
C ILE A 521 -8.43 24.66 0.10
N HIS A 522 -8.37 23.48 -0.52
CA HIS A 522 -8.20 23.40 -1.97
C HIS A 522 -8.98 22.23 -2.59
N GLY A 523 -9.10 22.24 -3.91
CA GLY A 523 -9.70 21.17 -4.68
C GLY A 523 -8.84 19.92 -4.71
N ASP A 524 -9.50 18.80 -4.90
CA ASP A 524 -8.85 17.51 -5.01
C ASP A 524 -7.96 17.43 -6.26
N SER A 525 -7.02 16.51 -6.24
CA SER A 525 -6.10 16.30 -7.34
C SER A 525 -6.87 15.67 -8.49
N ILE A 526 -6.82 16.32 -9.66
CA ILE A 526 -7.45 15.79 -10.88
C ILE A 526 -6.74 14.49 -11.31
N SER A 527 -5.42 14.40 -11.08
CA SER A 527 -4.60 13.24 -11.45
C SER A 527 -4.57 12.14 -10.39
N HIS A 528 -4.81 12.48 -9.12
CA HIS A 528 -4.82 11.53 -7.99
C HIS A 528 -5.93 11.84 -6.97
N PRO A 529 -7.23 11.75 -7.35
CA PRO A 529 -8.33 12.10 -6.46
C PRO A 529 -8.31 11.29 -5.16
N GLY A 530 -8.59 11.93 -4.03
CA GLY A 530 -8.57 11.34 -2.69
C GLY A 530 -7.20 11.29 -2.02
N ASN A 531 -6.14 11.73 -2.72
CA ASN A 531 -4.76 11.76 -2.22
C ASN A 531 -4.13 13.16 -2.31
N ALA A 532 -4.95 14.21 -2.44
CA ALA A 532 -4.46 15.57 -2.61
C ALA A 532 -4.08 16.26 -1.30
N SER A 533 -4.50 15.70 -0.16
CA SER A 533 -4.22 16.25 1.16
C SER A 533 -3.39 15.31 2.00
N GLU A 534 -2.40 15.91 2.62
CA GLU A 534 -1.57 15.35 3.69
C GLU A 534 -1.71 16.21 4.96
N GLY A 535 -2.80 16.99 5.02
CA GLY A 535 -3.08 17.98 6.05
C GLY A 535 -3.94 19.18 5.62
N CYS A 536 -4.13 19.44 4.33
CA CYS A 536 -5.06 20.47 3.84
C CYS A 536 -6.52 20.01 3.96
N ILE A 537 -7.48 20.94 3.90
CA ILE A 537 -8.89 20.58 3.72
C ILE A 537 -9.17 20.49 2.22
N ILE A 538 -9.72 19.37 1.78
CA ILE A 538 -10.10 19.15 0.38
C ILE A 538 -11.60 19.39 0.22
N LEU A 539 -11.96 20.39 -0.57
CA LEU A 539 -13.35 20.72 -0.92
C LEU A 539 -13.43 21.07 -2.41
N SER A 540 -14.57 20.74 -3.03
CA SER A 540 -14.84 21.07 -4.42
C SER A 540 -14.76 22.58 -4.67
N ARG A 541 -14.68 22.97 -5.95
CA ARG A 541 -14.64 24.38 -6.31
C ARG A 541 -15.90 25.15 -5.88
N SER A 542 -17.09 24.57 -6.07
CA SER A 542 -18.36 25.19 -5.67
C SER A 542 -18.47 25.39 -4.17
N GLU A 543 -17.97 24.45 -3.36
CA GLU A 543 -17.96 24.57 -1.90
C GLU A 543 -16.98 25.65 -1.41
N ARG A 544 -15.81 25.78 -2.06
CA ARG A 544 -14.86 26.87 -1.76
C ARG A 544 -15.39 28.25 -2.18
N GLU A 545 -16.12 28.35 -3.28
CA GLU A 545 -16.83 29.57 -3.69
C GLU A 545 -17.97 29.90 -2.71
N ALA A 546 -18.69 28.89 -2.21
CA ALA A 546 -19.71 29.07 -1.17
C ALA A 546 -19.12 29.59 0.15
N ILE A 547 -17.96 29.06 0.59
CA ILE A 547 -17.22 29.57 1.76
C ILE A 547 -16.96 31.07 1.61
N VAL A 548 -16.41 31.52 0.48
CA VAL A 548 -16.07 32.94 0.25
C VAL A 548 -17.31 33.82 0.25
N LYS A 549 -18.44 33.34 -0.31
CA LYS A 549 -19.70 34.07 -0.37
C LYS A 549 -20.32 34.34 1.00
N THR A 550 -20.00 33.54 2.02
CA THR A 550 -20.46 33.78 3.41
C THR A 550 -19.87 35.06 4.01
N GLY A 551 -18.71 35.51 3.53
CA GLY A 551 -17.95 36.61 4.12
C GLY A 551 -17.23 36.26 5.44
N LEU A 552 -17.38 35.04 5.94
CA LEU A 552 -16.75 34.58 7.18
C LEU A 552 -15.28 34.26 6.95
N THR A 553 -14.42 34.72 7.86
CA THR A 553 -12.96 34.47 7.78
C THR A 553 -12.44 33.62 8.94
N THR A 554 -13.29 33.27 9.90
CA THR A 554 -12.93 32.40 11.03
C THR A 554 -13.33 30.97 10.72
N LEU A 555 -12.37 30.05 10.79
CA LEU A 555 -12.57 28.60 10.72
C LEU A 555 -12.17 27.97 12.05
N VAL A 556 -13.05 27.16 12.64
CA VAL A 556 -12.75 26.30 13.79
C VAL A 556 -12.70 24.86 13.32
N VAL A 557 -11.57 24.20 13.59
CA VAL A 557 -11.37 22.77 13.29
C VAL A 557 -11.59 21.98 14.57
N VAL A 558 -12.52 21.03 14.53
CA VAL A 558 -12.87 20.15 15.65
C VAL A 558 -12.73 18.68 15.24
N ASP A 559 -12.80 17.79 16.21
CA ASP A 559 -12.82 16.34 15.97
C ASP A 559 -14.14 15.93 15.25
N GLN A 560 -15.26 16.10 15.95
CA GLN A 560 -16.63 15.92 15.47
C GLN A 560 -17.60 16.70 16.36
N ILE A 561 -18.75 17.12 15.82
CA ILE A 561 -19.86 17.66 16.62
C ILE A 561 -20.78 16.49 16.95
N SER A 562 -20.87 16.13 18.23
CA SER A 562 -21.82 15.12 18.71
C SER A 562 -23.25 15.55 18.38
N ALA A 563 -24.03 14.65 17.76
CA ALA A 563 -25.44 14.83 17.46
C ALA A 563 -26.28 15.12 18.71
#